data_AF-A0A2G9YE90-F1
#
_entry.id   AF-A0A2G9YE90-F1
#
_cell.length_a   1.000
_cell.length_b   1.000
_cell.length_c   1.000
_cell.angle_alpha   90.00
_cell.angle_beta   90.00
_cell.angle_gamma   90.00
#
_symmetry.space_group_name_H-M   'P 1'
#
loop_
_entity.id
_entity.type
_entity.pdbx_description
1 polymer ?
#
loop_
_entity_poly.entity_id
_entity_poly.type
_entity_poly.pdbx_seq_one_letter_code
_entity_poly.pdbx_strand_id
1 'polypeptide(L)'
;MKEQFSFNPELERRNNFQRLREQIHNEIEAETEKRIKENPKPTEEEIMAGAFREMIEPQVRDALFEFYRKGYSTESSGFGGEFGETQSLDGYFEIDEETKKKIEELGVKVLKGRDLDLPGQSEKYTYIQFNPSSPDIKEIKKKWDVIVALLPQREEPVQPSISGGSEDFRKQYAANRTDIEKAMLQKRLALEEHSPDAEEEIRNRLEELSK
;
A
#
# COMPACT_ATOMS: atom_id res chain seq x y z
N MET A 1 47.40 -13.19 11.23
CA MET A 1 46.48 -13.71 10.21
C MET A 1 45.50 -12.59 9.88
N LYS A 2 45.52 -12.08 8.64
CA LYS A 2 44.47 -11.17 8.19
C LYS A 2 43.32 -12.07 7.75
N GLU A 3 42.20 -12.04 8.46
CA GLU A 3 40.96 -12.63 7.99
C GLU A 3 40.61 -11.96 6.65
N GLN A 4 40.78 -12.71 5.57
CA GLN A 4 40.18 -12.36 4.28
C GLN A 4 38.68 -12.48 4.49
N PHE A 5 38.01 -11.35 4.73
CA PHE A 5 36.56 -11.28 4.55
C PHE A 5 36.27 -11.68 3.11
N SER A 6 35.75 -12.89 2.93
CA SER A 6 35.27 -13.34 1.64
C SER A 6 34.11 -12.43 1.22
N PHE A 7 34.18 -11.93 0.00
CA PHE A 7 33.11 -11.17 -0.61
C PHE A 7 31.79 -11.97 -0.54
N ASN A 8 30.75 -11.41 0.06
CA ASN A 8 29.41 -11.98 0.09
C ASN A 8 28.48 -11.16 -0.82
N PRO A 9 28.23 -11.62 -2.06
CA PRO A 9 27.44 -10.87 -3.04
C PRO A 9 26.01 -10.57 -2.57
N GLU A 10 25.40 -11.47 -1.79
CA GLU A 10 24.02 -11.28 -1.32
C GLU A 10 23.95 -10.22 -0.22
N LEU A 11 24.94 -10.18 0.67
CA LEU A 11 25.03 -9.10 1.67
C LEU A 11 25.27 -7.75 1.00
N GLU A 12 26.13 -7.68 -0.01
CA GLU A 12 26.33 -6.45 -0.78
C GLU A 12 25.05 -6.01 -1.48
N ARG A 13 24.33 -6.95 -2.13
CA ARG A 13 23.03 -6.68 -2.75
C ARG A 13 22.04 -6.09 -1.76
N ARG A 14 21.88 -6.70 -0.58
CA ARG A 14 21.00 -6.20 0.50
C ARG A 14 21.39 -4.81 0.98
N ASN A 15 22.68 -4.57 1.22
CA ASN A 15 23.18 -3.24 1.60
C ASN A 15 22.88 -2.18 0.52
N ASN A 16 22.92 -2.55 -0.76
CA ASN A 16 22.57 -1.62 -1.83
C ASN A 16 21.07 -1.30 -1.87
N PHE A 17 20.19 -2.27 -1.57
CA PHE A 17 18.75 -1.99 -1.39
C PHE A 17 18.50 -1.08 -0.20
N GLN A 18 19.20 -1.31 0.92
CA GLN A 18 19.05 -0.47 2.10
C GLN A 18 19.41 0.99 1.80
N ARG A 19 20.56 1.21 1.13
CA ARG A 19 20.98 2.57 0.72
C ARG A 19 19.99 3.21 -0.24
N LEU A 20 19.46 2.44 -1.21
CA LEU A 20 18.44 2.94 -2.13
C LEU A 20 17.18 3.37 -1.38
N ARG A 21 16.69 2.54 -0.45
CA ARG A 21 15.51 2.85 0.38
C ARG A 21 15.74 4.11 1.20
N GLU A 22 16.86 4.23 1.89
CA GLU A 22 17.22 5.42 2.67
C GLU A 22 17.26 6.68 1.80
N GLN A 23 17.88 6.60 0.62
CA GLN A 23 17.91 7.71 -0.34
C GLN A 23 16.49 8.13 -0.75
N ILE A 24 15.65 7.17 -1.13
CA ILE A 24 14.28 7.42 -1.58
C ILE A 24 13.43 8.00 -0.46
N HIS A 25 13.57 7.54 0.78
CA HIS A 25 12.83 8.06 1.93
C HIS A 25 13.20 9.51 2.25
N ASN A 26 14.49 9.88 2.14
CA ASN A 26 14.92 11.27 2.27
C ASN A 26 14.34 12.16 1.15
N GLU A 27 14.28 11.66 -0.09
CA GLU A 27 13.67 12.37 -1.23
C GLU A 27 12.16 12.59 -1.00
N ILE A 28 11.45 11.56 -0.54
CA ILE A 28 10.01 11.63 -0.19
C ILE A 28 9.74 12.64 0.91
N GLU A 29 10.56 12.67 1.97
CA GLU A 29 10.41 13.63 3.06
C GLU A 29 10.50 15.07 2.52
N ALA A 30 11.53 15.36 1.72
CA ALA A 30 11.70 16.67 1.10
C ALA A 30 10.56 17.03 0.12
N GLU A 31 10.10 16.08 -0.71
CA GLU A 31 8.95 16.28 -1.61
C GLU A 31 7.67 16.55 -0.84
N THR A 32 7.43 15.82 0.26
CA THR A 32 6.23 15.93 1.10
C THR A 32 6.20 17.26 1.84
N GLU A 33 7.32 17.68 2.45
CA GLU A 33 7.43 18.99 3.10
C GLU A 33 7.14 20.13 2.11
N LYS A 34 7.72 20.03 0.92
CA LYS A 34 7.48 21.00 -0.16
C LYS A 34 6.00 21.00 -0.57
N ARG A 35 5.40 19.83 -0.80
CA ARG A 35 3.98 19.68 -1.13
C ARG A 35 3.11 20.35 -0.08
N ILE A 36 3.29 20.04 1.21
CA ILE A 36 2.49 20.61 2.30
C ILE A 36 2.61 22.14 2.34
N LYS A 37 3.82 22.68 2.12
CA LYS A 37 4.05 24.12 2.09
C LYS A 37 3.39 24.82 0.90
N GLU A 38 3.46 24.23 -0.29
CA GLU A 38 3.01 24.86 -1.54
C GLU A 38 1.52 24.63 -1.79
N ASN A 39 1.02 23.44 -1.47
CA ASN A 39 -0.37 23.05 -1.61
C ASN A 39 -0.70 22.02 -0.52
N PRO A 40 -1.29 22.38 0.63
CA PRO A 40 -1.64 21.40 1.66
C PRO A 40 -2.98 20.69 1.40
N LYS A 41 -3.69 21.04 0.32
CA LYS A 41 -5.02 20.48 0.05
C LYS A 41 -4.89 19.17 -0.74
N PRO A 42 -5.42 18.05 -0.23
CA PRO A 42 -5.42 16.80 -0.95
C PRO A 42 -6.51 16.81 -2.03
N THR A 43 -6.25 16.05 -3.09
CA THR A 43 -7.23 15.68 -4.12
C THR A 43 -8.14 14.56 -3.62
N GLU A 44 -9.25 14.30 -4.31
CA GLU A 44 -10.13 13.16 -3.99
C GLU A 44 -9.37 11.83 -4.00
N GLU A 45 -8.48 11.63 -4.98
CA GLU A 45 -7.68 10.41 -5.09
C GLU A 45 -6.73 10.24 -3.89
N GLU A 46 -6.10 11.33 -3.43
CA GLU A 46 -5.23 11.34 -2.23
C GLU A 46 -6.02 11.15 -0.94
N ILE A 47 -7.27 11.63 -0.86
CA ILE A 47 -8.16 11.39 0.28
C ILE A 47 -8.53 9.91 0.36
N MET A 48 -8.86 9.28 -0.77
CA MET A 48 -9.18 7.85 -0.85
C MET A 48 -7.97 6.98 -0.47
N ALA A 49 -6.79 7.31 -1.00
CA ALA A 49 -5.53 6.66 -0.63
C ALA A 49 -5.11 6.93 0.81
N GLY A 50 -5.52 8.09 1.37
CA GLY A 50 -5.08 8.57 2.67
C GLY A 50 -3.61 8.98 2.69
N ALA A 51 -3.11 9.54 1.59
CA ALA A 51 -1.74 10.03 1.47
C ALA A 51 -1.63 11.03 0.32
N PHE A 52 -0.77 12.03 0.44
CA PHE A 52 -0.35 12.81 -0.73
C PHE A 52 0.44 11.91 -1.68
N ARG A 53 0.42 12.23 -2.98
CA ARG A 53 1.20 11.47 -3.97
C ARG A 53 2.68 11.40 -3.60
N GLU A 54 3.21 12.50 -3.08
CA GLU A 54 4.61 12.67 -2.67
C GLU A 54 5.00 11.79 -1.48
N MET A 55 4.04 11.39 -0.64
CA MET A 55 4.27 10.48 0.50
C MET A 55 4.48 9.02 0.06
N ILE A 56 4.17 8.69 -1.20
CA ILE A 56 4.29 7.35 -1.75
C ILE A 56 5.61 7.20 -2.51
N GLU A 57 6.29 6.07 -2.29
CA GLU A 57 7.57 5.79 -2.93
C GLU A 57 7.47 5.79 -4.47
N PRO A 58 8.38 6.48 -5.18
CA PRO A 58 8.22 6.85 -6.58
C PRO A 58 8.09 5.66 -7.54
N GLN A 59 8.67 4.50 -7.20
CA GLN A 59 8.60 3.30 -8.02
C GLN A 59 7.25 2.60 -7.98
N VAL A 60 6.45 2.78 -6.92
CA VAL A 60 5.12 2.18 -6.78
C VAL A 60 4.00 3.21 -6.88
N ARG A 61 4.32 4.50 -6.74
CA ARG A 61 3.39 5.63 -6.74
C ARG A 61 2.34 5.56 -7.85
N ASP A 62 2.75 5.51 -9.11
CA ASP A 62 1.80 5.49 -10.23
C ASP A 62 0.94 4.23 -10.23
N ALA A 63 1.53 3.08 -9.90
CA ALA A 63 0.81 1.82 -9.81
C ALA A 63 -0.25 1.88 -8.71
N LEU A 64 0.08 2.37 -7.51
CA LEU A 64 -0.89 2.51 -6.40
C LEU A 64 -2.11 3.33 -6.84
N PHE A 65 -1.90 4.48 -7.49
CA PHE A 65 -3.03 5.30 -7.93
C PHE A 65 -3.81 4.65 -9.08
N GLU A 66 -3.15 3.90 -9.95
CA GLU A 66 -3.84 3.12 -10.97
C GLU A 66 -4.63 1.94 -10.38
N PHE A 67 -4.18 1.32 -9.29
CA PHE A 67 -4.99 0.36 -8.51
C PHE A 67 -6.28 1.03 -8.02
N TYR A 68 -6.18 2.24 -7.44
CA TYR A 68 -7.34 3.00 -6.99
C TYR A 68 -8.33 3.27 -8.12
N ARG A 69 -7.86 3.73 -9.29
CA ARG A 69 -8.71 3.96 -10.47
C ARG A 69 -9.39 2.69 -10.96
N LYS A 70 -8.69 1.55 -10.85
CA LYS A 70 -9.22 0.24 -11.22
C LYS A 70 -10.14 -0.40 -10.18
N GLY A 71 -10.38 0.25 -9.05
CA GLY A 71 -11.30 -0.24 -8.00
C GLY A 71 -10.63 -1.15 -6.95
N TYR A 72 -9.31 -1.10 -6.83
CA TYR A 72 -8.55 -1.88 -5.84
C TYR A 72 -8.09 -0.97 -4.70
N SER A 73 -8.66 -1.16 -3.50
CA SER A 73 -8.28 -0.37 -2.33
C SER A 73 -7.01 -0.91 -1.68
N THR A 74 -5.93 -0.15 -1.70
CA THR A 74 -4.65 -0.51 -1.08
C THR A 74 -4.50 0.13 0.30
N GLU A 75 -3.81 -0.56 1.20
CA GLU A 75 -3.57 -0.14 2.59
C GLU A 75 -2.10 0.23 2.84
N SER A 76 -1.17 -0.43 2.13
CA SER A 76 0.28 -0.19 2.22
C SER A 76 0.99 -0.49 0.88
N SER A 77 2.15 0.12 0.66
CA SER A 77 3.00 -0.14 -0.51
C SER A 77 4.46 0.28 -0.30
N GLY A 78 5.37 -0.25 -1.12
CA GLY A 78 6.76 0.21 -1.22
C GLY A 78 7.81 -0.86 -0.88
N PHE A 79 8.96 -0.42 -0.36
CA PHE A 79 10.04 -1.25 0.12
C PHE A 79 9.65 -2.03 1.39
N GLY A 80 9.67 -3.35 1.28
CA GLY A 80 9.52 -4.30 2.38
C GLY A 80 10.79 -5.15 2.59
N GLY A 81 10.73 -6.03 3.58
CA GLY A 81 11.89 -6.81 4.01
C GLY A 81 12.83 -6.02 4.93
N GLU A 82 13.79 -6.72 5.52
CA GLU A 82 14.74 -6.14 6.48
C GLU A 82 15.60 -5.05 5.85
N PHE A 83 15.99 -5.23 4.58
CA PHE A 83 16.88 -4.33 3.85
C PHE A 83 16.18 -3.57 2.72
N GLY A 84 14.86 -3.64 2.60
CA GLY A 84 14.14 -3.05 1.46
C GLY A 84 14.27 -3.86 0.16
N GLU A 85 14.66 -5.13 0.24
CA GLU A 85 14.87 -6.00 -0.91
C GLU A 85 13.57 -6.62 -1.47
N THR A 86 12.45 -6.43 -0.78
CA THR A 86 11.12 -6.85 -1.23
C THR A 86 10.33 -5.63 -1.69
N GLN A 87 9.52 -5.78 -2.72
CA GLN A 87 8.48 -4.82 -3.07
C GLN A 87 7.14 -5.41 -2.68
N SER A 88 6.29 -4.61 -2.02
CA SER A 88 4.95 -5.01 -1.59
C SER A 88 3.94 -3.94 -1.98
N LEU A 89 2.74 -4.38 -2.31
CA LEU A 89 1.52 -3.58 -2.32
C LEU A 89 0.41 -4.49 -1.81
N ASP A 90 -0.32 -4.01 -0.82
CA ASP A 90 -1.27 -4.84 -0.10
C ASP A 90 -2.52 -4.09 0.32
N GLY A 91 -3.59 -4.83 0.61
CA GLY A 91 -4.85 -4.30 1.08
C GLY A 91 -6.02 -5.27 0.95
N TYR A 92 -7.21 -4.75 1.23
CA TYR A 92 -8.46 -5.52 1.17
C TYR A 92 -9.04 -5.51 -0.24
N PHE A 93 -8.57 -6.41 -1.08
CA PHE A 93 -9.08 -6.63 -2.44
C PHE A 93 -8.83 -8.07 -2.89
N GLU A 94 -9.63 -8.56 -3.84
CA GLU A 94 -9.39 -9.85 -4.50
C GLU A 94 -8.75 -9.74 -5.89
N ILE A 95 -8.04 -10.78 -6.31
CA ILE A 95 -7.57 -10.92 -7.69
C ILE A 95 -8.14 -12.22 -8.19
N ASP A 96 -8.84 -12.19 -9.32
CA ASP A 96 -9.38 -13.40 -9.92
C ASP A 96 -8.25 -14.35 -10.35
N GLU A 97 -8.54 -15.64 -10.45
CA GLU A 97 -7.54 -16.67 -10.72
C GLU A 97 -6.85 -16.52 -12.09
N GLU A 98 -7.51 -15.90 -13.09
CA GLU A 98 -6.88 -15.67 -14.39
C GLU A 98 -5.84 -14.54 -14.30
N THR A 99 -6.21 -13.41 -13.70
CA THR A 99 -5.31 -12.29 -13.46
C THR A 99 -4.16 -12.68 -12.54
N LYS A 100 -4.44 -13.45 -11.49
CA LYS A 100 -3.43 -13.98 -10.55
C LYS A 100 -2.36 -14.77 -11.29
N LYS A 101 -2.75 -15.72 -12.14
CA LYS A 101 -1.79 -16.53 -12.93
C LYS A 101 -0.91 -15.67 -13.82
N LYS A 102 -1.47 -14.68 -14.52
CA LYS A 102 -0.70 -13.75 -15.36
C LYS A 102 0.32 -12.95 -14.55
N ILE A 103 -0.04 -12.53 -13.33
CA ILE A 103 0.87 -11.84 -12.41
C ILE A 103 1.98 -12.80 -11.93
N GLU A 104 1.62 -14.02 -11.56
CA GLU A 104 2.55 -15.04 -11.06
C GLU A 104 3.58 -15.49 -12.12
N GLU A 105 3.20 -15.52 -13.40
CA GLU A 105 4.10 -15.75 -14.53
C GLU A 105 5.25 -14.71 -14.62
N LEU A 106 5.08 -13.52 -14.02
CA LEU A 106 6.13 -12.50 -13.92
C LEU A 106 7.10 -12.73 -12.74
N GLY A 107 6.97 -13.85 -12.04
CA GLY A 107 7.72 -14.12 -10.80
C GLY A 107 7.29 -13.18 -9.65
N VAL A 108 6.02 -12.82 -9.61
CA VAL A 108 5.38 -12.05 -8.54
C VAL A 108 4.52 -13.00 -7.72
N LYS A 109 4.47 -12.83 -6.41
CA LYS A 109 3.62 -13.62 -5.52
C LYS A 109 2.33 -12.86 -5.26
N VAL A 110 1.19 -13.54 -5.39
CA VAL A 110 -0.11 -13.04 -4.93
C VAL A 110 -0.53 -13.90 -3.75
N LEU A 111 -0.42 -13.34 -2.55
CA LEU A 111 -0.63 -14.05 -1.29
C LEU A 111 -1.86 -13.51 -0.57
N LYS A 112 -2.55 -14.37 0.19
CA LYS A 112 -3.56 -13.95 1.16
C LYS A 112 -2.93 -13.73 2.53
N GLY A 113 -3.59 -12.95 3.37
CA GLY A 113 -3.11 -12.68 4.73
C GLY A 113 -2.82 -13.95 5.53
N ARG A 114 -3.66 -14.97 5.39
CA ARG A 114 -3.44 -16.30 6.00
C ARG A 114 -2.18 -17.02 5.52
N ASP A 115 -1.67 -16.72 4.32
CA ASP A 115 -0.53 -17.43 3.72
C ASP A 115 0.81 -16.94 4.29
N LEU A 116 0.79 -15.86 5.09
CA LEU A 116 1.98 -15.26 5.70
C LEU A 116 2.20 -15.68 7.17
N ASP A 117 1.36 -16.57 7.72
CA ASP A 117 1.38 -16.98 9.14
C ASP A 117 1.39 -15.79 10.12
N LEU A 118 0.86 -14.64 9.70
CA LEU A 118 0.80 -13.42 10.50
C LEU A 118 -0.48 -13.43 11.34
N PRO A 119 -0.39 -13.30 12.68
CA PRO A 119 -1.56 -13.29 13.54
C PRO A 119 -2.46 -12.08 13.21
N GLY A 120 -3.76 -12.34 13.04
CA GLY A 120 -4.76 -11.32 12.76
C GLY A 120 -4.92 -10.92 11.29
N GLN A 121 -4.19 -11.54 10.37
CA GLN A 121 -4.33 -11.30 8.93
C GLN A 121 -5.40 -12.21 8.33
N SER A 122 -6.41 -11.63 7.67
CA SER A 122 -7.55 -12.38 7.15
C SER A 122 -7.32 -12.93 5.74
N GLU A 123 -8.20 -13.84 5.31
CA GLU A 123 -8.25 -14.32 3.91
C GLU A 123 -8.69 -13.22 2.93
N LYS A 124 -9.29 -12.13 3.44
CA LYS A 124 -9.74 -10.98 2.66
C LYS A 124 -8.58 -10.03 2.32
N TYR A 125 -7.49 -10.07 3.10
CA TYR A 125 -6.29 -9.28 2.84
C TYR A 125 -5.42 -9.93 1.77
N THR A 126 -4.96 -9.15 0.80
CA THR A 126 -4.14 -9.62 -0.32
C THR A 126 -2.84 -8.85 -0.39
N TYR A 127 -1.77 -9.56 -0.70
CA TYR A 127 -0.43 -9.05 -0.93
C TYR A 127 0.02 -9.35 -2.37
N ILE A 128 0.58 -8.35 -3.04
CA ILE A 128 1.34 -8.52 -4.28
C ILE A 128 2.80 -8.23 -3.95
N GLN A 129 3.66 -9.23 -4.08
CA GLN A 129 5.06 -9.14 -3.66
C GLN A 129 6.05 -9.68 -4.68
N PHE A 130 7.19 -9.02 -4.83
CA PHE A 130 8.32 -9.57 -5.59
C PHE A 130 9.65 -9.06 -5.06
N ASN A 131 10.72 -9.80 -5.34
CA ASN A 131 12.09 -9.43 -4.98
C ASN A 131 12.81 -8.98 -6.25
N PRO A 132 13.13 -7.68 -6.43
CA PRO A 132 13.87 -7.22 -7.59
C PRO A 132 15.28 -7.82 -7.61
N SER A 133 15.78 -8.15 -8.80
CA SER A 133 17.13 -8.71 -8.93
C SER A 133 18.22 -7.70 -8.56
N SER A 134 17.98 -6.42 -8.81
CA SER A 134 18.90 -5.30 -8.55
C SER A 134 18.18 -4.12 -7.93
N PRO A 135 18.88 -3.26 -7.17
CA PRO A 135 18.34 -2.03 -6.60
C PRO A 135 18.28 -0.93 -7.68
N ASP A 136 17.50 -1.17 -8.73
CA ASP A 136 17.25 -0.20 -9.80
C ASP A 136 15.79 0.26 -9.75
N ILE A 137 15.58 1.51 -9.32
CA ILE A 137 14.26 2.10 -9.13
C ILE A 137 13.43 2.10 -10.43
N LYS A 138 14.07 2.24 -11.60
CA LYS A 138 13.39 2.27 -12.89
C LYS A 138 12.91 0.88 -13.29
N GLU A 139 13.72 -0.14 -13.06
CA GLU A 139 13.33 -1.54 -13.32
C GLU A 139 12.23 -2.00 -12.36
N ILE A 140 12.31 -1.58 -11.09
CA ILE A 140 11.25 -1.84 -10.12
C ILE A 140 9.93 -1.18 -10.58
N LYS A 141 9.99 0.09 -10.99
CA LYS A 141 8.81 0.81 -11.50
C LYS A 141 8.22 0.11 -12.73
N LYS A 142 9.04 -0.26 -13.72
CA LYS A 142 8.57 -0.99 -14.90
C LYS A 142 7.83 -2.26 -14.53
N LYS A 143 8.30 -2.99 -13.52
CA LYS A 143 7.62 -4.20 -13.05
C LYS A 143 6.26 -3.89 -12.43
N TRP A 144 6.16 -2.84 -11.61
CA TRP A 144 4.87 -2.35 -11.10
C TRP A 144 3.92 -1.90 -12.21
N ASP A 145 4.42 -1.18 -13.22
CA ASP A 145 3.64 -0.74 -14.37
C ASP A 145 3.05 -1.93 -15.15
N VAL A 146 3.83 -3.01 -15.32
CA VAL A 146 3.36 -4.25 -15.96
C VAL A 146 2.31 -4.96 -15.09
N ILE A 147 2.53 -5.06 -13.78
CA ILE A 147 1.57 -5.69 -12.84
C ILE A 147 0.22 -4.97 -12.91
N VAL A 148 0.21 -3.64 -12.79
CA VAL A 148 -1.05 -2.90 -12.78
C VAL A 148 -1.74 -2.93 -14.14
N ALA A 149 -1.01 -3.01 -15.25
CA ALA A 149 -1.58 -3.17 -16.58
C ALA A 149 -2.37 -4.48 -16.74
N LEU A 150 -2.01 -5.54 -16.00
CA LEU A 150 -2.73 -6.82 -16.02
C LEU A 150 -4.05 -6.81 -15.25
N LEU A 151 -4.22 -5.86 -14.31
CA LEU A 151 -5.45 -5.80 -13.51
C LEU A 151 -6.64 -5.35 -14.37
N PRO A 152 -7.78 -6.05 -14.33
CA PRO A 152 -9.00 -5.58 -14.96
C PRO A 152 -9.56 -4.34 -14.25
N GLN A 153 -10.35 -3.54 -14.95
CA GLN A 153 -11.16 -2.51 -14.30
C GLN A 153 -12.30 -3.18 -13.54
N ARG A 154 -12.49 -2.84 -12.27
CA ARG A 154 -13.66 -3.28 -11.50
C ARG A 154 -14.84 -2.34 -11.72
N GLU A 155 -16.04 -2.90 -11.60
CA GLU A 155 -17.30 -2.15 -11.65
C GLU A 155 -17.59 -1.43 -10.32
N GLU A 156 -17.07 -1.95 -9.22
CA GLU A 156 -17.31 -1.41 -7.89
C GLU A 156 -16.49 -0.13 -7.64
N PRO A 157 -17.08 0.88 -6.97
CA PRO A 157 -16.34 2.05 -6.51
C PRO A 157 -15.23 1.64 -5.55
N VAL A 158 -14.03 2.19 -5.76
CA VAL A 158 -12.92 2.00 -4.82
C VAL A 158 -13.33 2.47 -3.43
N GLN A 159 -13.02 1.67 -2.42
CA GLN A 159 -13.23 2.04 -1.03
C GLN A 159 -11.98 2.75 -0.49
N PRO A 160 -12.12 3.68 0.46
CA PRO A 160 -10.97 4.30 1.09
C PRO A 160 -10.10 3.27 1.83
N SER A 161 -8.79 3.54 1.89
CA SER A 161 -7.87 2.84 2.81
C SER A 161 -8.38 2.98 4.25
N ILE A 162 -8.27 1.93 5.05
CA ILE A 162 -8.62 1.92 6.47
C ILE A 162 -7.38 1.79 7.38
N SER A 163 -6.18 1.92 6.82
CA SER A 163 -4.93 1.89 7.58
C SER A 163 -4.85 3.07 8.55
N GLY A 164 -4.17 2.87 9.67
CA GLY A 164 -4.01 3.92 10.69
C GLY A 164 -3.35 5.19 10.14
N GLY A 165 -2.35 5.04 9.28
CA GLY A 165 -1.70 6.18 8.61
C GLY A 165 -2.64 6.95 7.69
N SER A 166 -3.47 6.24 6.93
CA SER A 166 -4.48 6.86 6.06
C SER A 166 -5.56 7.59 6.86
N GLU A 167 -5.92 7.07 8.03
CA GLU A 167 -6.83 7.72 8.98
C GLU A 167 -6.27 9.03 9.53
N ASP A 168 -5.03 9.00 10.00
CA ASP A 168 -4.39 10.18 10.57
C ASP A 168 -4.18 11.25 9.51
N PHE A 169 -3.85 10.86 8.27
CA PHE A 169 -3.83 11.77 7.12
C PHE A 169 -5.17 12.49 6.94
N ARG A 170 -6.29 11.76 6.91
CA ARG A 170 -7.61 12.38 6.72
C ARG A 170 -8.04 13.24 7.88
N LYS A 171 -7.72 12.87 9.13
CA LYS A 171 -7.96 13.74 10.30
C LYS A 171 -7.21 15.06 10.17
N GLN A 172 -6.00 15.04 9.61
CA GLN A 172 -5.18 16.24 9.45
C GLN A 172 -5.60 17.11 8.26
N TYR A 173 -5.88 16.50 7.10
CA TYR A 173 -6.02 17.22 5.83
C TYR A 173 -7.43 17.21 5.23
N ALA A 174 -8.34 16.40 5.75
CA ALA A 174 -9.69 16.20 5.22
C ALA A 174 -10.75 15.93 6.31
N ALA A 175 -10.60 16.53 7.50
CA ALA A 175 -11.44 16.25 8.67
C ALA A 175 -12.95 16.49 8.46
N ASN A 176 -13.31 17.30 7.47
CA ASN A 176 -14.69 17.61 7.11
C ASN A 176 -15.33 16.58 6.15
N ARG A 177 -14.58 15.58 5.68
CA ARG A 177 -15.06 14.53 4.77
C ARG A 177 -15.69 13.37 5.53
N THR A 178 -16.85 13.66 6.13
CA THR A 178 -17.65 12.67 6.89
C THR A 178 -18.20 11.56 6.00
N ASP A 179 -18.37 11.80 4.70
CA ASP A 179 -18.71 10.80 3.69
C ASP A 179 -17.64 9.71 3.58
N ILE A 180 -16.37 10.10 3.66
CA ILE A 180 -15.24 9.16 3.63
C ILE A 180 -15.14 8.38 4.94
N GLU A 181 -15.32 9.05 6.09
CA GLU A 181 -15.38 8.40 7.39
C GLU A 181 -16.47 7.32 7.42
N LYS A 182 -17.67 7.66 6.91
CA LYS A 182 -18.78 6.72 6.79
C LYS A 182 -18.43 5.50 5.93
N ALA A 183 -17.81 5.71 4.76
CA ALA A 183 -17.41 4.61 3.88
C ALA A 183 -16.37 3.68 4.54
N MET A 184 -15.40 4.24 5.28
CA MET A 184 -14.41 3.46 6.03
C MET A 184 -15.03 2.61 7.13
N LEU A 185 -15.93 3.19 7.92
CA LEU A 185 -16.64 2.48 8.98
C LEU A 185 -17.52 1.35 8.42
N GLN A 186 -18.20 1.60 7.30
CA GLN A 186 -18.94 0.56 6.58
C GLN A 186 -18.03 -0.57 6.08
N LYS A 187 -16.87 -0.24 5.51
CA LYS A 187 -15.85 -1.22 5.11
C LYS A 187 -15.38 -2.05 6.30
N ARG A 188 -15.07 -1.44 7.45
CA ARG A 188 -14.66 -2.14 8.68
C ARG A 188 -15.71 -3.14 9.16
N LEU A 189 -16.99 -2.76 9.17
CA LEU A 189 -18.08 -3.69 9.52
C LEU A 189 -18.16 -4.87 8.54
N ALA A 190 -17.98 -4.63 7.24
CA ALA A 190 -18.05 -5.69 6.22
C ALA A 190 -16.87 -6.68 6.30
N LEU A 191 -15.76 -6.29 6.93
CA LEU A 191 -14.63 -7.18 7.15
C LEU A 191 -14.91 -8.21 8.25
N GLU A 192 -15.81 -7.92 9.21
CA GLU A 192 -16.13 -8.78 10.35
C GLU A 192 -14.89 -9.12 11.22
N GLU A 193 -13.88 -8.25 11.18
CA GLU A 193 -12.59 -8.37 11.87
C GLU A 193 -12.54 -7.45 13.10
N HIS A 194 -13.55 -7.53 13.97
CA HIS A 194 -13.68 -6.64 15.13
C HIS A 194 -14.29 -7.35 16.35
N SER A 195 -14.01 -6.83 17.55
CA SER A 195 -14.71 -7.25 18.76
C SER A 195 -16.17 -6.75 18.76
N PRO A 196 -17.06 -7.35 19.57
CA PRO A 196 -18.43 -6.83 19.73
C PRO A 196 -18.48 -5.37 20.18
N ASP A 197 -17.60 -4.98 21.11
CA ASP A 197 -17.51 -3.59 21.60
C ASP A 197 -17.11 -2.62 20.48
N ALA A 198 -16.13 -3.01 19.64
CA ALA A 198 -15.71 -2.20 18.50
C ALA A 198 -16.81 -2.13 17.42
N GLU A 199 -17.58 -3.20 17.23
CA GLU A 199 -18.74 -3.20 16.34
C GLU A 199 -19.79 -2.19 16.79
N GLU A 200 -20.13 -2.20 18.09
CA GLU A 200 -21.09 -1.27 18.69
C GLU A 200 -20.62 0.18 18.55
N GLU A 201 -19.33 0.45 18.81
CA GLU A 201 -18.73 1.78 18.61
C GLU A 201 -18.85 2.25 17.16
N ILE A 202 -18.52 1.38 16.19
CA ILE A 202 -18.63 1.70 14.77
C ILE A 202 -20.09 2.00 14.39
N ARG A 203 -21.05 1.20 14.87
CA ARG A 203 -22.48 1.38 14.58
C ARG A 203 -23.01 2.70 15.16
N ASN A 204 -22.66 3.01 16.40
CA ASN A 204 -23.04 4.27 17.05
C ASN A 204 -22.49 5.46 16.26
N ARG A 205 -21.22 5.41 15.86
CA ARG A 205 -20.59 6.47 15.06
C ARG A 205 -21.25 6.64 13.69
N LEU A 206 -21.60 5.54 13.01
CA LEU A 206 -22.34 5.60 11.74
C LEU A 206 -23.72 6.24 11.88
N GLU A 207 -24.40 6.03 13.00
CA GLU A 207 -25.68 6.67 13.30
C GLU A 207 -25.51 8.18 13.50
N GLU A 208 -24.48 8.61 14.22
CA GLU A 208 -24.14 10.04 14.38
C GLU A 208 -23.86 10.73 13.04
N LEU A 209 -23.09 10.08 12.16
CA LEU A 209 -22.74 10.61 10.83
C LEU A 209 -23.92 10.63 9.85
N SER A 210 -25.05 10.01 10.21
CA SER A 210 -26.26 9.95 9.37
C SER A 210 -27.36 10.92 9.81
N LYS A 211 -27.15 11.69 10.88
CA LYS A 211 -28.03 12.74 11.39
C LYS A 211 -27.68 14.10 10.78
#